data_AF-A0A4Q9XXC1-F1
#
_entry.id   AF-A0A4Q9XXC1-F1
#
_cell.length_a   1.000
_cell.length_b   1.000
_cell.length_c   1.000
_cell.angle_alpha   90.00
_cell.angle_beta   90.00
_cell.angle_gamma   90.00
#
_symmetry.space_group_name_H-M   'P 1'
#
loop_
_entity.id
_entity.type
_entity.pdbx_description
1 polymer ?
#
loop_
_entity_poly.entity_id
_entity_poly.type
_entity_poly.pdbx_seq_one_letter_code
_entity_poly.pdbx_strand_id
1 'polypeptide(L)'
;MSEIFEDITDNGKVRPWRERKIENVRYAEYLAILEFKRAHDIRGCGEVLRFRKIGDHLKLYQTWFCHKRLCPLCNWRKSMKNSSQLKQIIAEAV
;
A
#
# COMPACT_ATOMS: atom_id res chain seq x y z
N MET A 1 -18.97 -0.07 -19.42
CA MET A 1 -17.54 0.26 -19.21
C MET A 1 -17.33 0.34 -17.71
N SER A 2 -16.33 -0.35 -17.14
CA SER A 2 -16.05 -0.22 -15.70
C SER A 2 -15.32 1.09 -15.47
N GLU A 3 -15.85 1.96 -14.62
CA GLU A 3 -15.14 3.16 -14.17
C GLU A 3 -13.95 2.75 -13.29
N ILE A 4 -12.78 3.34 -13.56
CA ILE A 4 -11.58 3.12 -12.76
C ILE A 4 -11.70 4.02 -11.53
N PHE A 5 -11.69 3.42 -10.34
CA PHE A 5 -11.69 4.17 -9.09
C PHE A 5 -10.31 4.77 -8.82
N GLU A 6 -10.26 6.08 -8.59
CA GLU A 6 -9.06 6.81 -8.16
C GLU A 6 -9.14 7.17 -6.68
N ASP A 7 -8.20 6.64 -5.89
CA ASP A 7 -8.05 6.97 -4.47
C ASP A 7 -7.22 8.26 -4.34
N ILE A 8 -7.90 9.37 -4.09
CA ILE A 8 -7.32 10.71 -3.97
C ILE A 8 -7.25 11.10 -2.49
N THR A 9 -6.10 11.59 -2.05
CA THR A 9 -5.90 12.13 -0.70
C THR A 9 -6.54 13.49 -0.54
N ASP A 10 -6.78 13.93 0.71
CA ASP A 10 -7.33 15.26 1.04
C ASP A 10 -6.52 16.42 0.42
N ASN A 11 -5.25 16.18 0.10
CA ASN A 11 -4.31 17.12 -0.51
C ASN A 11 -4.34 17.09 -2.06
N GLY A 12 -5.28 16.36 -2.67
CA GLY A 12 -5.42 16.22 -4.12
C GLY A 12 -4.43 15.25 -4.78
N LYS A 13 -3.62 14.51 -4.01
CA LYS A 13 -2.65 13.55 -4.57
C LYS A 13 -3.27 12.17 -4.71
N VAL A 14 -3.14 11.56 -5.88
CA VAL A 14 -3.53 10.16 -6.14
C VAL A 14 -2.62 9.20 -5.37
N ARG A 15 -3.20 8.19 -4.74
CA ARG A 15 -2.42 7.13 -4.09
C ARG A 15 -1.82 6.19 -5.13
N PRO A 16 -0.49 5.94 -5.11
CA PRO A 16 0.22 5.17 -6.15
C PRO A 16 0.04 3.64 -6.01
N TRP A 17 -1.19 3.14 -5.86
CA TRP A 17 -1.45 1.71 -5.70
C TRP A 17 -0.90 0.87 -6.85
N ARG A 18 -1.13 1.32 -8.09
CA ARG A 18 -0.67 0.64 -9.31
C ARG A 18 0.85 0.57 -9.38
N GLU A 19 1.52 1.69 -9.18
CA GLU A 19 2.99 1.78 -9.22
C GLU A 19 3.61 0.86 -8.16
N ARG A 20 3.10 0.91 -6.93
CA ARG A 20 3.57 0.04 -5.83
C ARG A 20 3.29 -1.44 -6.09
N LYS A 21 2.19 -1.76 -6.77
CA LYS A 21 1.87 -3.14 -7.16
C LYS A 21 2.82 -3.63 -8.26
N ILE A 22 3.15 -2.80 -9.24
CA ILE A 22 4.14 -3.14 -10.29
C ILE A 22 5.52 -3.41 -9.67
N GLU A 23 5.99 -2.53 -8.78
CA GLU A 23 7.25 -2.73 -8.05
C GLU A 23 7.22 -4.03 -7.23
N ASN A 24 6.09 -4.31 -6.58
CA ASN A 24 5.88 -5.51 -5.78
C ASN A 24 5.94 -6.80 -6.60
N VAL A 25 5.31 -6.83 -7.78
CA VAL A 25 5.36 -7.98 -8.69
C VAL A 25 6.79 -8.18 -9.22
N ARG A 26 7.45 -7.10 -9.66
CA ARG A 26 8.84 -7.14 -10.12
C ARG A 26 9.80 -7.65 -9.04
N TYR A 27 9.63 -7.22 -7.79
CA TYR A 27 10.43 -7.72 -6.68
C TYR A 27 10.17 -9.21 -6.40
N ALA A 28 8.92 -9.66 -6.51
CA ALA A 28 8.59 -11.08 -6.37
C ALA A 28 9.22 -11.93 -7.49
N GLU A 29 9.31 -11.42 -8.72
CA GLU A 29 9.99 -12.08 -9.84
C GLU A 29 11.48 -12.28 -9.54
N TYR A 30 12.17 -11.24 -9.03
CA TYR A 30 13.57 -11.39 -8.63
C TYR A 30 13.77 -12.45 -7.55
N LEU A 31 12.88 -12.50 -6.55
CA LEU A 31 12.93 -13.52 -5.52
C LEU A 31 12.64 -14.92 -6.07
N ALA A 32 11.77 -15.04 -7.07
CA ALA A 32 11.50 -16.31 -7.73
C ALA A 32 12.72 -16.80 -8.54
N ILE A 33 13.38 -15.90 -9.28
CA ILE A 33 14.63 -16.21 -10.03
C ILE A 33 15.74 -16.68 -9.07
N LEU A 34 15.85 -16.03 -7.91
CA LEU A 34 16.82 -16.36 -6.87
C LEU A 34 16.37 -17.54 -5.98
N GLU A 35 15.28 -18.22 -6.32
CA GLU A 35 14.73 -19.38 -5.61
C GLU A 35 14.41 -19.12 -4.11
N PHE A 36 14.13 -17.87 -3.75
CA PHE A 36 13.69 -17.54 -2.40
C PHE A 36 12.32 -18.14 -2.11
N LYS A 37 12.24 -18.86 -0.99
CA LYS A 37 10.98 -19.38 -0.48
C LYS A 37 9.97 -18.24 -0.28
N ARG A 38 8.71 -18.50 -0.62
CA ARG A 38 7.57 -17.59 -0.39
C ARG A 38 7.61 -16.27 -1.19
N ALA A 39 8.22 -16.26 -2.37
CA ALA A 39 8.08 -15.15 -3.32
C ALA A 39 6.61 -14.84 -3.68
N HIS A 40 5.76 -15.88 -3.72
CA HIS A 40 4.32 -15.75 -3.98
C HIS A 40 3.58 -14.87 -2.95
N ASP A 41 3.98 -14.86 -1.68
CA ASP A 41 3.40 -13.98 -0.65
C ASP A 41 3.55 -12.51 -1.04
N ILE A 42 4.73 -12.17 -1.59
CA ILE A 42 5.03 -10.81 -2.03
C ILE A 42 4.19 -10.52 -3.25
N ARG A 43 4.18 -11.40 -4.25
CA ARG A 43 3.37 -11.22 -5.47
C ARG A 43 1.89 -10.97 -5.16
N GLY A 44 1.30 -11.73 -4.24
CA GLY A 44 -0.11 -11.60 -3.84
C GLY A 44 -0.39 -10.50 -2.81
N CYS A 45 0.62 -9.71 -2.41
CA CYS A 45 0.43 -8.65 -1.44
C CYS A 45 -0.49 -7.55 -2.01
N GLY A 46 -1.50 -7.15 -1.25
CA GLY A 46 -2.42 -6.08 -1.64
C GLY A 46 -3.20 -6.35 -2.93
N GLU A 47 -3.49 -7.61 -3.24
CA GLU A 47 -4.22 -8.01 -4.46
C GLU A 47 -5.63 -7.41 -4.53
N VAL A 48 -6.31 -7.36 -3.38
CA VAL A 48 -7.66 -6.82 -3.26
C VAL A 48 -7.66 -5.66 -2.27
N LEU A 49 -8.19 -4.53 -2.71
CA LEU A 49 -8.44 -3.35 -1.89
C LEU A 49 -9.96 -3.19 -1.73
N ARG A 50 -10.46 -3.25 -0.50
CA ARG A 50 -11.86 -3.02 -0.19
C ARG A 50 -12.01 -1.65 0.44
N PHE A 51 -12.79 -0.81 -0.22
CA PHE A 51 -13.14 0.52 0.26
C PHE A 51 -14.54 0.51 0.87
N ARG A 52 -14.73 1.30 1.91
CA ARG A 52 -16.04 1.58 2.50
C ARG A 52 -16.36 3.06 2.29
N LYS A 53 -17.59 3.34 1.88
CA LYS A 53 -18.10 4.71 1.78
C LYS A 53 -18.36 5.26 3.18
N ILE A 54 -17.79 6.42 3.49
CA ILE A 54 -17.95 7.19 4.72
C ILE A 54 -18.30 8.62 4.30
N GLY A 55 -19.59 8.98 4.40
CA GLY A 55 -20.09 10.22 3.79
C GLY A 55 -19.88 10.21 2.28
N ASP A 56 -19.27 11.25 1.75
CA ASP A 56 -18.92 11.37 0.33
C ASP A 56 -17.53 10.82 -0.02
N HIS A 57 -16.80 10.27 0.96
CA HIS A 57 -15.45 9.76 0.76
C HIS A 57 -15.42 8.22 0.78
N LEU A 58 -14.52 7.63 0.00
CA LEU A 58 -14.20 6.21 0.06
C LEU A 58 -12.91 6.01 0.86
N LYS A 59 -13.00 5.24 1.95
CA LYS A 59 -11.85 4.94 2.80
C LYS A 59 -11.46 3.48 2.66
N LEU A 60 -10.16 3.20 2.49
CA LEU A 60 -9.66 1.83 2.53
C LEU A 60 -10.01 1.19 3.87
N TYR A 61 -10.85 0.15 3.82
CA TYR A 61 -11.35 -0.56 4.99
C TYR A 61 -10.61 -1.88 5.21
N GLN A 62 -10.33 -2.64 4.14
CA GLN A 62 -9.70 -3.94 4.25
C GLN A 62 -8.79 -4.24 3.06
N THR A 63 -7.65 -4.85 3.35
CA THR A 63 -6.74 -5.46 2.39
C THR A 63 -5.79 -6.41 3.13
N TRP A 64 -5.08 -7.27 2.39
CA TRP A 64 -4.17 -8.28 2.95
C TRP A 64 -2.73 -8.00 2.52
N PHE A 65 -1.86 -7.80 3.51
CA PHE A 65 -0.45 -7.51 3.31
C PHE A 65 0.41 -8.70 3.73
N CYS A 66 1.55 -8.89 3.07
CA CYS A 66 2.50 -9.95 3.45
C CYS A 66 3.41 -9.59 4.64
N HIS A 67 3.42 -8.32 5.08
CA HIS A 67 4.20 -7.77 6.19
C HIS A 67 5.74 -7.94 6.11
N LYS A 68 6.28 -8.36 4.96
CA LYS A 68 7.73 -8.48 4.76
C LYS A 68 8.38 -7.10 4.57
N ARG A 69 9.53 -6.90 5.21
CA ARG A 69 10.24 -5.60 5.26
C ARG A 69 10.56 -5.01 3.89
N LEU A 70 10.96 -5.84 2.93
CA LEU A 70 11.35 -5.42 1.59
C LEU A 70 10.20 -5.42 0.58
N CYS A 71 8.99 -5.79 0.99
CA CYS A 71 7.84 -5.71 0.08
C CYS A 71 7.48 -4.22 -0.18
N PRO A 72 7.45 -3.77 -1.45
CA PRO A 72 7.18 -2.37 -1.78
C PRO A 72 5.86 -1.83 -1.20
N LEU A 73 4.77 -2.60 -1.28
CA LEU A 73 3.47 -2.23 -0.70
C LEU A 73 3.51 -2.13 0.83
N CYS A 74 4.15 -3.10 1.51
CA CYS A 74 4.23 -3.10 2.97
C CYS A 74 5.13 -1.96 3.48
N ASN A 75 6.25 -1.71 2.80
CA ASN A 75 7.17 -0.64 3.13
C ASN A 75 6.50 0.73 2.92
N TRP A 76 5.79 0.92 1.82
CA TRP A 76 5.01 2.14 1.58
C TRP A 76 3.91 2.35 2.62
N ARG A 77 3.15 1.30 2.98
CA ARG A 77 2.18 1.36 4.10
C ARG A 77 2.84 1.82 5.39
N LYS A 78 4.01 1.26 5.72
CA LYS A 78 4.77 1.64 6.93
C LYS A 78 5.21 3.11 6.86
N SER A 79 5.71 3.58 5.72
CA SER A 79 6.08 4.98 5.50
C SER A 79 4.91 5.93 5.77
N MET A 80 3.72 5.62 5.28
CA MET A 80 2.52 6.43 5.55
C MET A 80 2.18 6.48 7.05
N LYS A 81 2.24 5.35 7.76
CA LYS A 81 1.98 5.31 9.20
C LYS A 81 3.02 6.10 9.98
N ASN A 82 4.30 5.94 9.64
CA ASN A 82 5.40 6.68 10.27
C ASN A 82 5.23 8.19 10.08
N SER A 83 4.88 8.64 8.86
CA SER A 83 4.63 10.07 8.60
C SER A 83 3.48 10.62 9.45
N SER A 84 2.40 9.85 9.59
CA SER A 84 1.28 10.24 10.47
C SER A 84 1.67 10.33 11.94
N GLN A 85 2.46 9.38 12.44
CA GLN A 85 2.92 9.38 13.83
C GLN A 85 3.92 10.50 14.10
N LEU A 86 4.84 10.75 13.16
CA LEU A 86 5.79 11.85 13.26
C LEU A 86 5.09 13.21 13.40
N LYS A 87 4.01 13.44 12.64
CA LYS A 87 3.19 14.65 12.78
C LYS A 87 2.59 14.80 14.18
N GLN A 88 2.14 13.70 14.80
CA GLN A 88 1.58 13.70 16.15
C GLN A 88 2.65 14.02 17.19
N ILE A 89 3.81 13.38 17.10
CA ILE A 89 4.94 13.60 18.02
C ILE A 89 5.43 15.05 17.94
N ILE A 90 5.58 15.61 16.73
CA ILE A 90 5.99 17.01 16.54
C ILE A 90 4.95 17.96 17.16
N ALA A 91 3.66 17.68 17.00
CA ALA A 91 2.60 18.53 17.57
C ALA A 91 2.54 18.49 19.10
N GLU A 92 3.03 17.42 19.74
CA GLU A 92 3.13 17.30 21.20
C GLU A 92 4.41 17.93 21.75
N ALA A 93 5.49 17.94 20.95
CA ALA A 93 6.78 18.48 21.34
C ALA A 93 6.89 20.01 21.20
N VAL A 94 5.91 20.66 20.55
CA VAL A 94 5.78 22.12 20.39
C VAL A 94 4.77 22.64 21.40
#